data_AF-A0A1H9NQK4-F1
#
_entry.id   AF-A0A1H9NQK4-F1
#
_cell.length_a   1.000
_cell.length_b   1.000
_cell.length_c   1.000
_cell.angle_alpha   90.00
_cell.angle_beta   90.00
_cell.angle_gamma   90.00
#
_symmetry.space_group_name_H-M   'P 1'
#
loop_
_entity.id
_entity.type
_entity.pdbx_description
1 polymer ?
#
loop_
_entity_poly.entity_id
_entity_poly.type
_entity_poly.pdbx_seq_one_letter_code
_entity_poly.pdbx_strand_id
1 'polypeptide(L)'
;MLPVLAFTIAGIIAGIGILVNFKHLMRKIIQRIEQNNFDLQSVQKDQSKYFIFVALVEAIPILLIVLGFATMEDSTVTFASKLIAFIIIIGVMIFAIAQIWSVNQEVPREKISSTEKNLIRTTIFIGLATIYAIPIISIIGIIII
;
A
#
# COMPACT_ATOMS: atom_id res chain seq x y z
N MET A 1 16.51 14.29 13.87
CA MET A 1 15.64 13.13 14.21
C MET A 1 14.24 13.22 13.62
N LEU A 2 13.60 14.39 13.67
CA LEU A 2 12.27 14.63 13.09
C LEU A 2 12.09 14.10 11.64
N PRO A 3 13.01 14.33 10.69
CA PRO A 3 12.83 13.85 9.32
C PRO A 3 12.82 12.32 9.19
N VAL A 4 13.68 11.63 9.94
CA VAL A 4 13.69 10.16 10.01
C VAL A 4 12.33 9.63 10.50
N LEU A 5 11.78 10.25 11.54
CA LEU A 5 10.45 9.87 12.05
C LEU A 5 9.35 10.17 11.04
N ALA A 6 9.41 11.32 10.36
CA ALA A 6 8.42 11.71 9.37
C ALA A 6 8.37 10.70 8.21
N PHE A 7 9.51 10.33 7.62
CA PHE A 7 9.60 9.29 6.60
C PHE A 7 9.13 7.93 7.11
N THR A 8 9.54 7.53 8.32
CA THR A 8 9.15 6.24 8.89
C THR A 8 7.63 6.14 9.08
N ILE A 9 7.03 7.16 9.67
CA ILE A 9 5.58 7.20 9.94
C ILE A 9 4.81 7.29 8.61
N ALA A 10 5.28 8.06 7.64
CA ALA A 10 4.68 8.12 6.30
C ALA A 10 4.60 6.74 5.65
N GLY A 11 5.72 6.00 5.65
CA GLY A 11 5.79 4.64 5.12
C GLY A 11 4.85 3.66 5.84
N ILE A 12 4.76 3.73 7.17
CA ILE A 12 3.86 2.86 7.95
C ILE A 12 2.40 3.17 7.63
N ILE A 13 1.98 4.44 7.70
CA ILE A 13 0.58 4.83 7.51
C ILE A 13 0.10 4.46 6.11
N ALA A 14 0.87 4.80 5.07
CA ALA A 14 0.52 4.45 3.70
C ALA A 14 0.52 2.94 3.49
N GLY A 15 1.60 2.25 3.90
CA GLY A 15 1.74 0.81 3.68
C GLY A 15 0.64 0.00 4.35
N ILE A 16 0.34 0.25 5.62
CA ILE A 16 -0.67 -0.49 6.37
C ILE A 16 -2.09 0.00 6.03
N GLY A 17 -2.30 1.31 5.97
CA GLY A 17 -3.62 1.90 5.72
C GLY A 17 -4.19 1.51 4.36
N ILE A 18 -3.37 1.57 3.31
CA ILE A 18 -3.78 1.17 1.96
C ILE A 18 -3.98 -0.35 1.90
N LEU A 19 -3.10 -1.14 2.53
CA LEU A 19 -3.22 -2.59 2.57
C LEU A 19 -4.57 -3.05 3.13
N VAL A 20 -5.03 -2.46 4.23
CA VAL A 20 -6.34 -2.80 4.83
C VAL A 20 -7.48 -2.61 3.81
N ASN A 21 -7.48 -1.47 3.11
CA ASN A 21 -8.50 -1.18 2.11
C ASN A 21 -8.37 -2.05 0.85
N PHE A 22 -7.14 -2.38 0.44
CA PHE A 22 -6.89 -3.31 -0.66
C PHE A 22 -7.47 -4.70 -0.35
N LYS A 23 -7.24 -5.23 0.86
CA LYS A 23 -7.82 -6.51 1.28
C LYS A 23 -9.36 -6.48 1.24
N HIS A 24 -9.96 -5.36 1.64
CA HIS A 24 -11.41 -5.18 1.56
C HIS A 24 -11.94 -5.20 0.13
N LEU A 25 -11.27 -4.47 -0.79
CA LEU A 25 -11.59 -4.49 -2.22
C LEU A 25 -11.51 -5.92 -2.78
N MET A 26 -10.40 -6.62 -2.52
CA MET A 26 -10.19 -7.97 -3.03
C MET A 26 -11.24 -8.95 -2.52
N ARG A 27 -11.58 -8.92 -1.23
CA ARG A 27 -12.61 -9.77 -0.66
C ARG A 27 -13.99 -9.54 -1.28
N LYS A 28 -14.34 -8.28 -1.57
CA LYS A 28 -15.58 -7.98 -2.30
C LYS A 28 -15.57 -8.57 -3.72
N ILE A 29 -14.45 -8.47 -4.43
CA ILE A 29 -14.32 -9.06 -5.76
C ILE A 29 -14.48 -10.59 -5.68
N ILE A 30 -13.80 -11.22 -4.72
CA ILE A 30 -13.88 -12.68 -4.49
C ILE A 30 -15.32 -13.10 -4.18
N GLN A 31 -16.00 -12.42 -3.26
CA GLN A 31 -17.39 -12.71 -2.90
C GLN A 31 -18.34 -12.61 -4.10
N ARG A 32 -18.16 -11.61 -4.97
CA ARG A 32 -18.98 -11.47 -6.19
C ARG A 32 -18.79 -12.64 -7.15
N ILE A 33 -17.55 -13.11 -7.31
CA ILE A 33 -17.22 -14.27 -8.13
C ILE A 33 -17.88 -15.52 -7.53
N GLU A 34 -17.72 -15.76 -6.23
CA GLU A 34 -18.30 -16.93 -5.56
C GLU A 34 -19.83 -17.00 -5.66
N GLN A 35 -20.49 -15.83 -5.67
CA GLN A 35 -21.94 -15.72 -5.78
C GLN A 35 -22.45 -15.70 -7.23
N ASN A 36 -21.57 -15.84 -8.23
CA ASN A 36 -21.90 -15.66 -9.66
C ASN A 36 -22.57 -14.30 -9.98
N ASN A 37 -22.30 -13.28 -9.16
CA ASN A 37 -22.83 -11.91 -9.29
C ASN A 37 -21.73 -10.96 -9.78
N PHE A 38 -20.85 -11.45 -10.64
CA PHE A 38 -19.73 -10.68 -11.16
C PHE A 38 -20.19 -9.76 -12.30
N ASP A 39 -20.10 -8.45 -12.05
CA ASP A 39 -20.37 -7.41 -13.02
C ASP A 39 -19.24 -6.37 -13.02
N LEU A 40 -18.73 -6.05 -14.22
CA LEU A 40 -17.61 -5.12 -14.40
C LEU A 40 -17.93 -3.71 -13.89
N GLN A 41 -19.18 -3.22 -14.04
CA GLN A 41 -19.54 -1.89 -13.55
C GLN A 41 -19.49 -1.84 -12.02
N SER A 42 -19.98 -2.87 -11.36
CA SER A 42 -19.93 -2.99 -9.90
C SER A 42 -18.50 -3.02 -9.35
N VAL A 43 -17.61 -3.76 -10.04
CA VAL A 43 -16.18 -3.82 -9.68
C VAL A 43 -15.51 -2.46 -9.89
N GLN A 44 -15.75 -1.80 -11.02
CA GLN A 44 -15.20 -0.46 -11.28
C GLN A 44 -15.62 0.52 -10.19
N LYS A 45 -16.87 0.47 -9.74
CA LYS A 45 -17.35 1.30 -8.62
C LYS A 45 -16.62 1.00 -7.32
N ASP A 46 -16.33 -0.26 -7.01
CA ASP A 46 -15.54 -0.64 -5.84
C ASP A 46 -14.06 -0.20 -5.99
N GLN A 47 -13.47 -0.26 -7.19
CA GLN A 47 -12.14 0.28 -7.48
C GLN A 47 -12.08 1.81 -7.35
N SER A 48 -13.09 2.55 -7.81
CA SER A 48 -13.14 4.01 -7.62
C SER A 48 -13.17 4.37 -6.15
N LYS A 49 -13.98 3.66 -5.33
CA LYS A 49 -13.99 3.84 -3.87
C LYS A 49 -12.63 3.52 -3.24
N TYR A 50 -11.95 2.48 -3.74
CA TYR A 50 -10.61 2.15 -3.31
C TYR A 50 -9.65 3.32 -3.53
N PHE A 51 -9.63 3.91 -4.72
CA PHE A 51 -8.74 5.04 -5.02
C PHE A 51 -9.06 6.31 -4.23
N ILE A 52 -10.34 6.61 -4.01
CA ILE A 52 -10.73 7.74 -3.15
C ILE A 52 -10.16 7.53 -1.73
N PHE A 53 -10.28 6.31 -1.20
CA PHE A 53 -9.75 6.01 0.12
C PHE A 53 -8.21 6.04 0.15
N VAL A 54 -7.54 5.55 -0.89
CA VAL A 54 -6.08 5.67 -1.03
C VAL A 54 -5.67 7.14 -0.94
N ALA A 55 -6.30 8.03 -1.72
CA ALA A 55 -5.98 9.45 -1.70
C ALA A 55 -6.19 10.09 -0.31
N LEU A 56 -7.25 9.69 0.40
CA LEU A 56 -7.51 10.15 1.77
C LEU A 56 -6.44 9.66 2.76
N VAL A 57 -6.04 8.40 2.67
CA VAL A 57 -4.99 7.82 3.52
C VAL A 57 -3.63 8.45 3.21
N GLU A 58 -3.33 8.72 1.95
CA GLU A 58 -2.05 9.29 1.51
C GLU A 58 -1.89 10.78 1.83
N ALA A 59 -2.97 11.52 2.10
CA ALA A 59 -2.89 12.94 2.41
C ALA A 59 -1.94 13.24 3.59
N ILE A 60 -2.02 12.44 4.66
CA ILE A 60 -1.14 12.57 5.84
C ILE A 60 0.31 12.18 5.50
N PRO A 61 0.59 10.99 4.93
CA PRO A 61 1.93 10.64 4.48
C PRO A 61 2.59 11.65 3.55
N ILE A 62 1.86 12.22 2.59
CA ILE A 62 2.42 13.25 1.69
C ILE A 62 2.90 14.46 2.50
N LEU A 63 2.12 14.95 3.47
CA LEU A 63 2.54 16.04 4.34
C LEU A 63 3.78 15.68 5.17
N LEU A 64 3.85 14.44 5.67
CA LEU A 64 5.01 13.95 6.41
C LEU A 64 6.27 13.82 5.53
N ILE A 65 6.12 13.37 4.27
CA ILE A 65 7.23 13.34 3.31
C ILE A 65 7.77 14.76 3.08
N VAL A 66 6.88 15.72 2.85
CA VAL A 66 7.26 17.13 2.67
C VAL A 66 7.97 17.67 3.91
N LEU A 67 7.45 17.41 5.11
CA LEU A 67 8.10 17.80 6.36
C LEU A 67 9.48 17.15 6.53
N GLY A 68 9.60 15.87 6.15
CA GLY A 68 10.85 15.13 6.18
C GLY A 68 11.93 15.77 5.32
N PHE A 69 11.59 16.15 4.09
CA PHE A 69 12.53 16.86 3.22
C PHE A 69 12.80 18.29 3.69
N ALA A 70 11.80 19.01 4.21
CA ALA A 70 11.95 20.39 4.66
C ALA A 70 12.85 20.55 5.90
N THR A 71 13.00 19.49 6.70
CA THR A 71 13.76 19.53 7.98
C THR A 71 15.04 18.68 7.94
N MET A 72 15.44 18.27 6.73
CA MET A 72 16.58 17.40 6.46
C MET A 72 17.92 18.04 6.84
N GLU A 73 18.12 19.31 6.48
CA GLU A 73 19.41 20.01 6.64
C GLU A 73 19.73 20.35 8.10
N ASP A 74 18.70 20.63 8.90
CA ASP A 74 18.87 21.06 10.30
C ASP A 74 19.04 19.89 11.29
N SER A 75 19.04 18.65 10.79
CA SER A 75 18.98 17.46 11.62
C SER A 75 20.33 16.76 11.73
N THR A 76 20.89 16.69 12.93
CA THR A 76 21.91 15.68 13.24
C THR A 76 21.25 14.31 13.28
N VAL A 77 21.55 13.47 12.29
CA VAL A 77 20.99 12.12 12.15
C VAL A 77 22.08 11.08 12.36
N THR A 78 21.87 10.18 13.33
CA THR A 78 22.79 9.07 13.59
C THR A 78 22.52 7.91 12.64
N PHE A 79 23.57 7.19 12.23
CA PHE A 79 23.46 6.00 11.39
C PHE A 79 22.46 4.97 11.96
N ALA A 80 22.51 4.74 13.28
CA ALA A 80 21.61 3.81 13.96
C ALA A 80 20.13 4.17 13.74
N SER A 81 19.77 5.47 13.79
CA SER A 81 18.39 5.90 13.59
C SER A 81 17.90 5.67 12.15
N LYS A 82 18.76 5.88 11.15
CA LYS A 82 18.46 5.58 9.74
C LYS A 82 18.24 4.08 9.53
N LEU A 83 19.12 3.26 10.11
CA LEU A 83 19.04 1.80 9.99
C LEU A 83 17.75 1.25 10.60
N ILE A 84 17.36 1.72 11.78
CA ILE A 84 16.10 1.33 12.43
C ILE A 84 14.90 1.72 11.55
N ALA A 85 14.85 2.96 11.08
CA ALA A 85 13.78 3.43 10.18
C ALA A 85 13.68 2.59 8.91
N PHE A 86 14.82 2.32 8.26
CA PHE A 86 14.89 1.49 7.07
C PHE A 86 14.34 0.08 7.30
N ILE A 87 14.76 -0.58 8.39
CA ILE A 87 14.28 -1.93 8.76
C ILE A 87 12.76 -1.92 8.98
N ILE A 88 12.23 -0.90 9.65
CA ILE A 88 10.78 -0.78 9.89
C ILE A 88 10.02 -0.67 8.57
N ILE A 89 10.44 0.20 7.66
CA ILE A 89 9.74 0.40 6.38
C ILE A 89 9.82 -0.87 5.53
N ILE A 90 10.98 -1.52 5.47
CA ILE A 90 11.15 -2.81 4.79
C ILE A 90 10.25 -3.88 5.43
N GLY A 91 10.16 -3.92 6.76
CA GLY A 91 9.28 -4.84 7.48
C GLY A 91 7.80 -4.64 7.08
N VAL A 92 7.34 -3.39 6.99
CA VAL A 92 5.99 -3.07 6.50
C VAL A 92 5.79 -3.53 5.07
N MET A 93 6.77 -3.31 4.19
CA MET A 93 6.69 -3.75 2.80
C MET A 93 6.59 -5.29 2.69
N ILE A 94 7.46 -6.02 3.39
CA ILE A 94 7.44 -7.49 3.42
C ILE A 94 6.10 -8.00 3.96
N PHE A 95 5.62 -7.40 5.06
CA PHE A 95 4.32 -7.73 5.63
C PHE A 95 3.19 -7.52 4.62
N ALA A 96 3.21 -6.42 3.86
CA ALA A 96 2.19 -6.15 2.85
C ALA A 96 2.19 -7.18 1.71
N ILE A 97 3.37 -7.60 1.19
CA ILE A 97 3.45 -8.69 0.20
C ILE A 97 2.84 -9.97 0.78
N ALA A 98 3.20 -10.35 2.00
CA ALA A 98 2.70 -11.56 2.63
C ALA A 98 1.17 -11.53 2.75
N GLN A 99 0.60 -10.38 3.12
CA GLN A 99 -0.85 -10.20 3.22
C GLN A 99 -1.55 -10.20 1.85
N ILE A 100 -0.95 -9.62 0.81
CA ILE A 100 -1.48 -9.67 -0.56
C ILE A 100 -1.47 -11.11 -1.07
N TRP A 101 -0.40 -11.86 -0.82
CA TRP A 101 -0.33 -13.28 -1.17
C TRP A 101 -1.37 -14.10 -0.42
N SER A 102 -1.58 -13.83 0.87
CA SER A 102 -2.64 -14.48 1.66
C SER A 102 -4.01 -14.25 1.03
N VAL A 103 -4.37 -13.02 0.66
CA VAL A 103 -5.67 -12.75 0.01
C VAL A 103 -5.76 -13.34 -1.40
N ASN A 104 -4.66 -13.39 -2.15
CA ASN A 104 -4.65 -14.05 -3.47
C ASN A 104 -4.85 -15.57 -3.39
N GLN A 105 -4.60 -16.20 -2.24
CA GLN A 105 -4.94 -17.61 -2.01
C GLN A 105 -6.43 -17.83 -1.75
N GLU A 106 -7.16 -16.80 -1.32
CA GLU A 106 -8.62 -16.84 -1.14
C GLU A 106 -9.40 -16.89 -2.49
N VAL A 107 -8.73 -16.70 -3.63
CA VAL A 107 -9.36 -16.66 -4.96
C VAL A 107 -9.77 -18.07 -5.44
N PRO A 108 -11.04 -18.31 -5.83
CA PRO A 108 -11.52 -19.61 -6.29
C PRO A 108 -11.06 -19.93 -7.73
N ARG A 109 -9.82 -20.40 -7.89
CA ARG A 109 -9.15 -20.57 -9.19
C ARG A 109 -9.84 -21.52 -10.18
N GLU A 110 -10.64 -22.47 -9.70
CA GLU A 110 -11.33 -23.46 -10.53
C GLU A 110 -12.61 -22.92 -11.17
N LYS A 111 -13.16 -21.82 -10.66
CA LYS A 111 -14.48 -21.29 -11.03
C LYS A 111 -14.43 -19.96 -11.76
N ILE A 112 -13.23 -19.48 -12.12
CA ILE A 112 -13.04 -18.14 -12.71
C ILE A 112 -12.86 -18.20 -14.23
N SER A 113 -13.54 -17.29 -14.90
CA SER A 113 -13.31 -16.95 -16.30
C SER A 113 -11.95 -16.29 -16.52
N SER A 114 -11.50 -16.26 -17.78
CA SER A 114 -10.27 -15.56 -18.18
C SER A 114 -10.33 -14.06 -17.87
N THR A 115 -11.50 -13.44 -18.01
CA THR A 115 -11.74 -12.02 -17.71
C THR A 115 -11.56 -11.72 -16.22
N GLU A 116 -12.18 -12.52 -15.34
CA GLU A 116 -12.05 -12.36 -13.88
C GLU A 116 -10.60 -12.56 -13.43
N LYS A 117 -9.92 -13.56 -13.98
CA LYS A 117 -8.50 -13.81 -13.69
C LYS A 117 -7.63 -12.61 -14.06
N ASN A 118 -7.88 -12.00 -15.22
CA ASN A 118 -7.12 -10.83 -15.65
C ASN A 118 -7.41 -9.60 -14.77
N LEU A 119 -8.67 -9.40 -14.39
CA LEU A 119 -9.06 -8.33 -13.48
C LEU A 119 -8.39 -8.48 -12.11
N ILE A 120 -8.40 -9.68 -11.51
CA ILE A 120 -7.76 -9.96 -10.22
C ILE A 120 -6.27 -9.63 -10.31
N ARG A 121 -5.59 -10.11 -11.36
CA ARG A 121 -4.16 -9.85 -11.57
C ARG A 121 -3.88 -8.35 -11.67
N THR A 122 -4.68 -7.63 -12.47
CA THR A 122 -4.55 -6.18 -12.63
C THR A 122 -4.80 -5.45 -11.30
N THR A 123 -5.82 -5.86 -10.55
CA THR A 123 -6.14 -5.29 -9.25
C THR A 123 -5.01 -5.51 -8.25
N ILE A 124 -4.39 -6.69 -8.22
CA ILE A 124 -3.22 -6.98 -7.38
C ILE A 124 -2.03 -6.07 -7.76
N PHE A 125 -1.75 -5.88 -9.04
CA PHE A 125 -0.67 -4.99 -9.47
C PHE A 125 -0.93 -3.53 -9.07
N ILE A 126 -2.15 -3.04 -9.25
CA ILE A 126 -2.56 -1.71 -8.80
C ILE A 126 -2.41 -1.59 -7.28
N GLY A 127 -2.86 -2.61 -6.53
CA GLY A 127 -2.71 -2.68 -5.09
C GLY A 127 -1.25 -2.60 -4.65
N LEU A 128 -0.37 -3.41 -5.24
CA LEU A 128 1.06 -3.37 -4.96
C LEU A 128 1.67 -2.00 -5.23
N ALA A 129 1.37 -1.42 -6.40
CA ALA A 129 1.90 -0.10 -6.77
C ALA A 129 1.47 0.99 -5.78
N THR A 130 0.19 1.01 -5.40
CA THR A 130 -0.35 2.01 -4.47
C THR A 130 0.14 1.79 -3.04
N ILE A 131 0.22 0.55 -2.56
CA ILE A 131 0.74 0.24 -1.22
C ILE A 131 2.22 0.64 -1.08
N TYR A 132 3.02 0.52 -2.16
CA TYR A 132 4.46 0.75 -2.11
C TYR A 132 4.93 2.14 -2.52
N ALA A 133 4.09 2.95 -3.15
CA ALA A 133 4.47 4.29 -3.62
C ALA A 133 5.15 5.13 -2.50
N ILE A 134 4.46 5.32 -1.37
CA ILE A 134 5.00 6.12 -0.26
C ILE A 134 6.11 5.41 0.53
N PRO A 135 6.03 4.10 0.88
CA PRO A 135 7.15 3.40 1.51
C PRO A 135 8.47 3.50 0.71
N ILE A 136 8.41 3.39 -0.62
CA ILE A 136 9.60 3.54 -1.47
C ILE A 136 10.17 4.96 -1.36
N ILE A 137 9.32 5.99 -1.46
CA ILE A 137 9.76 7.39 -1.29
C ILE A 137 10.37 7.61 0.10
N SER A 138 9.78 7.00 1.13
CA SER A 138 10.28 7.06 2.50
C SER A 138 11.67 6.45 2.63
N ILE A 139 11.92 5.29 2.00
CA ILE A 139 13.25 4.68 1.95
C ILE A 139 14.26 5.60 1.28
N ILE A 140 13.89 6.19 0.14
CA ILE A 140 14.76 7.14 -0.58
C ILE A 140 15.11 8.33 0.33
N GLY A 141 14.12 8.90 1.04
CA GLY A 141 14.33 9.97 2.01
C GLY A 141 15.31 9.57 3.13
N ILE A 142 15.17 8.36 3.68
CA ILE A 142 16.07 7.82 4.71
C ILE A 142 17.50 7.59 4.21
N ILE A 143 17.69 7.24 2.94
CA ILE A 143 19.02 7.04 2.34
C ILE A 143 19.74 8.37 2.11
N ILE A 144 18.99 9.41 1.73
CA ILE A 144 19.56 10.71 1.36
C ILE A 144 19.94 11.54 2.59
N ILE A 145 19.06 11.57 3.61
CA ILE A 145 19.36 12.25 4.88
C ILE A 145 20.46 11.51 5.63
#